data_AF-A0AAD2H8W9-F1
#
_entry.id   AF-A0AAD2H8W9-F1
#
_cell.length_a   1.000
_cell.length_b   1.000
_cell.length_c   1.000
_cell.angle_alpha   90.00
_cell.angle_beta   90.00
_cell.angle_gamma   90.00
#
_symmetry.space_group_name_H-M   'P 1'
#
loop_
_entity.id
_entity.type
_entity.pdbx_description
1 polymer ?
#
loop_
_entity_poly.entity_id
_entity_poly.type
_entity_poly.pdbx_seq_one_letter_code
_entity_poly.pdbx_strand_id
1 'polypeptide(L)'
;MWGETMNHVFGRTLNPYNLSFTPGGSSGGEGALVAMRGSPLGVGTDIGGSLRIPSAFCGLYTLRPSYGRLPYFGAMNTLEGQESISSVLGPMANSLSGVKVFTKALLDAQPWLKDPLVVRKPWSESEYRLEGHGDGQQLCFAIMWDNGVVKPHPPLHRAMGIVKRALEAAGHRVIDWEPHRHLEIYKNAEIIFAADGGHDFREQCEGSEPLIQTMSPITDSREKALDEPLSKALVGTPYHRTAYEVSPS
;
A
#
# COMPACT_ATOMS: atom_id res chain seq x y z
N MET A 1 12.54 1.77 3.60
CA MET A 1 11.12 1.75 3.18
C MET A 1 10.39 2.92 3.83
N TRP A 2 9.69 3.77 3.08
CA TRP A 2 9.15 5.04 3.61
C TRP A 2 7.93 5.52 2.82
N GLY A 3 6.96 6.13 3.51
CA GLY A 3 5.67 6.57 2.95
C GLY A 3 5.67 7.97 2.31
N GLU A 4 6.85 8.52 2.01
CA GLU A 4 7.03 9.80 1.30
C GLU A 4 7.89 9.63 0.06
N THR A 5 7.87 10.62 -0.82
CA THR A 5 8.76 10.70 -1.98
C THR A 5 9.78 11.83 -1.81
N MET A 6 10.91 11.48 -1.18
CA MET A 6 12.07 12.35 -1.00
C MET A 6 13.36 11.51 -1.06
N ASN A 7 14.35 11.98 -1.82
CA ASN A 7 15.71 11.43 -1.83
C ASN A 7 16.73 12.56 -2.06
N HIS A 8 18.02 12.32 -1.79
CA HIS A 8 19.05 13.37 -1.93
C HIS A 8 19.40 13.70 -3.39
N VAL A 9 19.19 12.77 -4.32
CA VAL A 9 19.53 12.94 -5.74
C VAL A 9 18.56 13.88 -6.44
N PHE A 10 17.25 13.69 -6.25
CA PHE A 10 16.19 14.42 -6.94
C PHE A 10 15.40 15.37 -6.03
N GLY A 11 15.68 15.35 -4.72
CA GLY A 11 14.98 16.16 -3.74
C GLY A 11 13.58 15.63 -3.39
N ARG A 12 12.71 16.55 -2.97
CA ARG A 12 11.36 16.25 -2.48
C ARG A 12 10.31 16.47 -3.57
N THR A 13 9.45 15.48 -3.76
CA THR A 13 8.21 15.66 -4.55
C THR A 13 7.13 16.30 -3.68
N LEU A 14 6.36 17.23 -4.23
CA LEU A 14 5.30 17.96 -3.52
C LEU A 14 3.91 17.53 -4.01
N ASN A 15 2.91 17.65 -3.14
CA ASN A 15 1.53 17.34 -3.50
C ASN A 15 0.95 18.43 -4.44
N PRO A 16 0.30 18.05 -5.55
CA PRO A 16 -0.22 19.03 -6.51
C PRO A 16 -1.43 19.83 -6.01
N TYR A 17 -2.15 19.37 -4.98
CA TYR A 17 -3.26 20.12 -4.38
C TYR A 17 -2.79 21.15 -3.36
N ASN A 18 -1.65 20.90 -2.72
CA ASN A 18 -1.03 21.82 -1.77
C ASN A 18 0.46 21.54 -1.66
N LEU A 19 1.29 22.47 -2.13
CA LEU A 19 2.74 22.34 -2.16
C LEU A 19 3.40 22.24 -0.78
N SER A 20 2.66 22.52 0.31
CA SER A 20 3.12 22.31 1.68
C SER A 20 2.94 20.86 2.17
N PHE A 21 2.29 20.00 1.39
CA PHE A 21 2.00 18.62 1.75
C PHE A 21 2.75 17.61 0.90
N THR A 22 2.83 16.40 1.44
CA THR A 22 3.38 15.25 0.74
C THR A 22 2.42 14.69 -0.31
N PRO A 23 2.93 14.24 -1.47
CA PRO A 23 2.14 13.44 -2.40
C PRO A 23 1.93 12.00 -1.90
N GLY A 24 2.53 11.60 -0.77
CA GLY A 24 2.62 10.22 -0.32
C GLY A 24 3.80 9.50 -0.97
N GLY A 25 3.92 8.19 -0.76
CA GLY A 25 5.02 7.40 -1.29
C GLY A 25 4.84 5.90 -1.07
N SER A 26 5.70 5.07 -1.66
CA SER A 26 6.89 5.44 -2.45
C SER A 26 6.58 5.96 -3.87
N SER A 27 5.42 5.62 -4.44
CA SER A 27 5.03 6.00 -5.81
C SER A 27 4.49 7.45 -5.92
N GLY A 28 4.99 8.39 -5.11
CA GLY A 28 4.47 9.76 -5.04
C GLY A 28 4.78 10.61 -6.27
N GLY A 29 5.85 10.31 -7.01
CA GLY A 29 6.13 10.94 -8.31
C GLY A 29 5.01 10.68 -9.32
N GLU A 30 4.61 9.41 -9.46
CA GLU A 30 3.48 9.00 -10.27
C GLU A 30 2.16 9.58 -9.75
N GLY A 31 1.94 9.56 -8.42
CA GLY A 31 0.76 10.17 -7.79
C GLY A 31 0.61 11.66 -8.14
N ALA A 32 1.69 12.43 -8.03
CA ALA A 32 1.70 13.84 -8.36
C ALA A 32 1.51 14.07 -9.88
N LEU A 33 2.25 13.35 -10.72
CA LEU A 33 2.22 13.55 -12.17
C LEU A 33 0.85 13.22 -12.79
N VAL A 34 0.26 12.09 -12.37
CA VAL A 34 -1.07 11.67 -12.86
C VAL A 34 -2.14 12.65 -12.36
N ALA A 35 -2.09 13.10 -11.11
CA ALA A 35 -3.06 14.07 -10.58
C ALA A 35 -3.00 15.43 -11.30
N MET A 36 -1.80 15.86 -11.72
CA MET A 36 -1.64 17.06 -12.58
C MET A 36 -2.04 16.82 -14.04
N ARG A 37 -2.49 15.61 -14.40
CA ARG A 37 -2.79 15.18 -15.78
C ARG A 37 -1.58 15.25 -16.72
N GLY A 38 -0.37 15.23 -16.17
CA GLY A 38 0.88 15.13 -16.94
C GLY A 38 1.12 13.72 -17.48
N SER A 39 0.46 12.72 -16.90
CA SER A 39 0.35 11.36 -17.45
C SER A 39 -1.10 10.87 -17.38
N PRO A 40 -1.63 10.17 -18.41
CA PRO A 40 -2.96 9.58 -18.36
C PRO A 40 -3.05 8.38 -17.40
N LEU A 41 -1.91 7.75 -17.09
CA LEU A 41 -1.81 6.52 -16.31
C LEU A 41 -0.43 6.45 -15.66
N GLY A 42 -0.38 6.03 -14.40
CA GLY A 42 0.86 5.69 -13.70
C GLY A 42 0.94 4.23 -13.31
N VAL A 43 2.15 3.72 -13.14
CA VAL A 43 2.41 2.37 -12.61
C VAL A 43 3.33 2.50 -11.40
N GLY A 44 2.90 1.96 -10.27
CA GLY A 44 3.67 1.96 -9.03
C GLY A 44 3.72 0.58 -8.39
N THR A 45 4.50 0.47 -7.31
CA THR A 45 4.57 -0.73 -6.48
C THR A 45 3.84 -0.52 -5.15
N ASP A 46 3.40 -1.60 -4.52
CA ASP A 46 2.76 -1.57 -3.20
C ASP A 46 3.12 -2.83 -2.42
N ILE A 47 3.91 -2.67 -1.36
CA ILE A 47 4.15 -3.70 -0.34
C ILE A 47 3.41 -3.38 0.96
N GLY A 48 3.45 -2.10 1.37
CA GLY A 48 2.82 -1.59 2.60
C GLY A 48 1.84 -0.43 2.37
N GLY A 49 1.53 -0.07 1.13
CA GLY A 49 0.64 1.05 0.82
C GLY A 49 1.09 1.95 -0.34
N SER A 50 2.23 1.67 -0.98
CA SER A 50 2.88 2.59 -1.92
C SER A 50 2.12 2.90 -3.22
N LEU A 51 1.00 2.24 -3.52
CA LEU A 51 0.04 2.67 -4.53
C LEU A 51 -1.11 3.48 -3.90
N ARG A 52 -1.62 2.97 -2.78
CA ARG A 52 -2.82 3.47 -2.10
C ARG A 52 -2.59 4.80 -1.39
N ILE A 53 -1.45 4.97 -0.72
CA ILE A 53 -1.08 6.20 -0.02
C ILE A 53 -1.00 7.38 -0.99
N PRO A 54 -0.17 7.32 -2.07
CA PRO A 54 -0.10 8.45 -2.98
C PRO A 54 -1.39 8.69 -3.76
N SER A 55 -2.13 7.63 -4.09
CA SER A 55 -3.45 7.79 -4.73
C SER A 55 -4.46 8.49 -3.82
N ALA A 56 -4.49 8.14 -2.53
CA ALA A 56 -5.38 8.78 -1.56
C ALA A 56 -5.01 10.26 -1.36
N PHE A 57 -3.72 10.59 -1.31
CA PHE A 57 -3.25 11.96 -1.09
C PHE A 57 -3.36 12.84 -2.34
N CYS A 58 -3.29 12.24 -3.53
CA CYS A 58 -3.38 12.93 -4.82
C CYS A 58 -4.73 12.75 -5.53
N GLY A 59 -5.75 12.22 -4.84
CA GLY A 59 -7.11 12.13 -5.39
C GLY A 59 -7.25 11.23 -6.63
N LEU A 60 -6.57 10.10 -6.65
CA LEU A 60 -6.54 9.15 -7.77
C LEU A 60 -7.27 7.84 -7.44
N TYR A 61 -7.62 7.11 -8.50
CA TYR A 61 -8.04 5.72 -8.42
C TYR A 61 -6.83 4.80 -8.57
N THR A 62 -6.79 3.72 -7.80
CA THR A 62 -5.74 2.71 -7.90
C THR A 62 -6.26 1.33 -7.56
N LEU A 63 -5.49 0.31 -7.94
CA LEU A 63 -5.70 -1.07 -7.57
C LEU A 63 -4.36 -1.65 -7.09
N ARG A 64 -4.31 -2.07 -5.82
CA ARG A 64 -3.32 -3.05 -5.34
C ARG A 64 -3.90 -4.43 -5.63
N PRO A 65 -3.44 -5.16 -6.66
CA PRO A 65 -3.96 -6.48 -6.95
C PRO A 65 -3.47 -7.52 -5.92
N SER A 66 -4.08 -8.71 -5.95
CA SER A 66 -3.52 -9.86 -5.26
C SER A 66 -2.10 -10.17 -5.77
N TYR A 67 -1.26 -10.71 -4.91
CA TYR A 67 0.06 -11.21 -5.31
C TYR A 67 -0.04 -12.22 -6.45
N GLY A 68 0.91 -12.18 -7.38
CA GLY A 68 0.92 -13.00 -8.58
C GLY A 68 -0.18 -12.67 -9.60
N ARG A 69 -0.99 -11.62 -9.41
CA ARG A 69 -2.00 -11.27 -10.42
C ARG A 69 -1.42 -10.52 -11.61
N LEU A 70 -0.49 -9.60 -11.37
CA LEU A 70 0.21 -8.85 -12.40
C LEU A 70 1.70 -9.24 -12.38
N PRO A 71 2.40 -9.20 -13.53
CA PRO A 71 3.82 -9.51 -13.59
C PRO A 71 4.64 -8.59 -12.70
N TYR A 72 5.67 -9.16 -12.09
CA TYR A 72 6.64 -8.48 -11.23
C TYR A 72 8.09 -8.71 -11.67
N PHE A 73 8.30 -9.61 -12.64
CA PHE A 73 9.61 -9.86 -13.23
C PHE A 73 10.29 -8.57 -13.72
N GLY A 74 11.53 -8.37 -13.28
CA GLY A 74 12.35 -7.19 -13.59
C GLY A 74 12.08 -5.96 -12.71
N ALA A 75 11.15 -6.04 -11.74
CA ALA A 75 10.99 -5.00 -10.75
C ALA A 75 12.19 -4.96 -9.78
N MET A 76 12.80 -3.80 -9.63
CA MET A 76 13.89 -3.54 -8.67
C MET A 76 13.32 -3.45 -7.25
N ASN A 77 13.94 -4.15 -6.29
CA ASN A 77 13.52 -4.13 -4.89
C ASN A 77 14.74 -4.08 -3.95
N THR A 78 14.53 -3.55 -2.75
CA THR A 78 15.58 -3.41 -1.71
C THR A 78 15.50 -4.51 -0.64
N LEU A 79 14.63 -5.51 -0.83
CA LEU A 79 14.41 -6.63 0.10
C LEU A 79 14.37 -7.92 -0.71
N GLU A 80 15.51 -8.30 -1.29
CA GLU A 80 15.57 -9.49 -2.15
C GLU A 80 15.37 -10.76 -1.32
N GLY A 81 14.54 -11.69 -1.82
CA GLY A 81 14.24 -12.96 -1.15
C GLY A 81 13.21 -12.89 -0.02
N GLN A 82 12.62 -11.73 0.26
CA GLN A 82 11.51 -11.61 1.21
C GLN A 82 10.18 -12.03 0.56
N GLU A 83 9.73 -13.25 0.85
CA GLU A 83 8.54 -13.87 0.21
C GLU A 83 7.27 -13.90 1.10
N SER A 84 7.37 -13.50 2.37
CA SER A 84 6.25 -13.52 3.33
C SER A 84 5.23 -12.41 3.11
N ILE A 85 5.68 -11.20 2.76
CA ILE A 85 4.83 -10.06 2.40
C ILE A 85 5.31 -9.51 1.07
N SER A 86 4.78 -10.06 -0.02
CA SER A 86 5.24 -9.70 -1.36
C SER A 86 4.69 -8.34 -1.81
N SER A 87 5.57 -7.59 -2.47
CA SER A 87 5.20 -6.39 -3.21
C SER A 87 4.44 -6.75 -4.49
N VAL A 88 3.60 -5.82 -4.96
CA VAL A 88 2.87 -5.96 -6.23
C VAL A 88 2.99 -4.69 -7.05
N LEU A 89 2.85 -4.81 -8.37
CA LEU A 89 2.67 -3.67 -9.28
C LEU A 89 1.17 -3.40 -9.48
N GLY A 90 0.82 -2.14 -9.71
CA GLY A 90 -0.56 -1.76 -9.98
C GLY A 90 -0.70 -0.38 -10.63
N PRO A 91 -1.85 -0.09 -11.24
CA PRO A 91 -2.11 1.18 -11.90
C PRO A 91 -2.53 2.28 -10.93
N MET A 92 -2.26 3.52 -11.32
CA MET A 92 -2.87 4.73 -10.78
C MET A 92 -3.45 5.56 -11.93
N ALA A 93 -4.67 6.04 -11.79
CA ALA A 93 -5.37 6.77 -12.85
C ALA A 93 -6.36 7.81 -12.29
N ASN A 94 -6.72 8.78 -13.11
CA ASN A 94 -7.76 9.77 -12.80
C ASN A 94 -9.18 9.19 -12.91
N SER A 95 -9.34 7.92 -13.29
CA SER A 95 -10.64 7.28 -13.42
C SER A 95 -10.56 5.77 -13.13
N LEU A 96 -11.68 5.22 -12.67
CA LEU A 96 -11.84 3.77 -12.52
C LEU A 96 -11.72 3.03 -13.87
N SER A 97 -12.16 3.66 -14.97
CA SER A 97 -12.00 3.10 -16.32
C SER A 97 -10.54 2.99 -16.73
N GLY A 98 -9.66 3.92 -16.33
CA GLY A 98 -8.23 3.86 -16.58
C GLY A 98 -7.58 2.67 -15.87
N VAL A 99 -7.94 2.45 -14.60
CA VAL A 99 -7.52 1.27 -13.83
C VAL A 99 -7.96 -0.02 -14.55
N LYS A 100 -9.23 -0.11 -14.97
CA LYS A 100 -9.74 -1.28 -15.72
C LYS A 100 -8.95 -1.52 -17.01
N VAL A 101 -8.79 -0.49 -17.84
CA VAL A 101 -8.15 -0.62 -19.16
C VAL A 101 -6.73 -1.14 -19.01
N PHE A 102 -5.95 -0.59 -18.08
CA PHE A 102 -4.59 -1.08 -17.82
C PHE A 102 -4.59 -2.54 -17.36
N THR A 103 -5.35 -2.87 -16.32
CA THR A 103 -5.36 -4.24 -15.76
C THR A 103 -5.82 -5.26 -16.79
N LYS A 104 -6.86 -4.94 -17.57
CA LYS A 104 -7.34 -5.82 -18.64
C LYS A 104 -6.28 -6.00 -19.73
N ALA A 105 -5.72 -4.90 -20.25
CA ALA A 105 -4.71 -4.96 -21.31
C ALA A 105 -3.50 -5.81 -20.90
N LEU A 106 -3.05 -5.67 -19.65
CA LEU A 106 -1.92 -6.43 -19.13
C LEU A 106 -2.23 -7.93 -19.02
N LEU A 107 -3.44 -8.31 -18.58
CA LEU A 107 -3.83 -9.72 -18.49
C LEU A 107 -4.12 -10.36 -19.85
N ASP A 108 -4.69 -9.60 -20.79
CA ASP A 108 -4.93 -10.05 -22.16
C ASP A 108 -3.61 -10.37 -22.88
N ALA A 109 -2.51 -9.72 -22.50
CA ALA A 109 -1.16 -10.00 -22.99
C ALA A 109 -0.54 -11.30 -22.44
N GLN A 110 -1.27 -12.06 -21.63
CA GLN A 110 -0.86 -13.36 -21.06
C GLN A 110 0.51 -13.32 -20.37
N PRO A 111 0.70 -12.46 -19.35
CA PRO A 111 1.99 -12.19 -18.73
C PRO A 111 2.62 -13.42 -18.07
N TRP A 112 1.80 -14.42 -17.69
CA TRP A 112 2.23 -15.72 -17.19
C TRP A 112 3.04 -16.57 -18.17
N LEU A 113 3.14 -16.17 -19.44
CA LEU A 113 4.05 -16.78 -20.41
C LEU A 113 5.49 -16.25 -20.28
N LYS A 114 5.69 -15.16 -19.55
CA LYS A 114 7.00 -14.51 -19.34
C LYS A 114 7.43 -14.50 -17.88
N ASP A 115 6.47 -14.34 -16.98
CA ASP A 115 6.70 -14.33 -15.53
C ASP A 115 6.01 -15.54 -14.89
N PRO A 116 6.76 -16.56 -14.43
CA PRO A 116 6.20 -17.79 -13.88
C PRO A 116 5.48 -17.61 -12.54
N LEU A 117 5.70 -16.49 -11.84
CA LEU A 117 5.00 -16.17 -10.60
C LEU A 117 3.57 -15.66 -10.85
N VAL A 118 3.24 -15.32 -12.10
CA VAL A 118 1.91 -14.83 -12.45
C VAL A 118 0.92 -15.98 -12.57
N VAL A 119 -0.16 -15.87 -11.81
CA VAL A 119 -1.31 -16.77 -11.88
C VAL A 119 -1.89 -16.72 -13.28
N ARG A 120 -2.08 -17.90 -13.88
CA ARG A 120 -2.69 -18.08 -15.22
C ARG A 120 -4.19 -17.81 -15.21
N LYS A 121 -4.58 -16.57 -14.93
CA LYS A 121 -5.98 -16.13 -14.86
C LYS A 121 -6.21 -14.97 -15.84
N PRO A 122 -6.87 -15.25 -16.99
CA PRO A 122 -7.31 -14.20 -17.90
C PRO A 122 -8.24 -13.19 -17.23
N TRP A 123 -8.36 -12.02 -17.86
CA TRP A 123 -9.43 -11.07 -17.52
C TRP A 123 -10.79 -11.71 -17.78
N SER A 124 -11.75 -11.47 -16.90
CA SER A 124 -13.12 -11.95 -17.04
C SER A 124 -14.08 -10.78 -16.94
N GLU A 125 -14.76 -10.48 -18.05
CA GLU A 125 -15.80 -9.44 -18.06
C GLU A 125 -17.02 -9.84 -17.23
N SER A 126 -17.35 -11.14 -17.14
CA SER A 126 -18.45 -11.62 -16.31
C SER A 126 -18.17 -11.46 -14.81
N GLU A 127 -16.93 -11.73 -14.38
CA GLU A 127 -16.51 -11.46 -13.00
C GLU A 127 -16.45 -9.96 -12.72
N TYR A 128 -15.95 -9.15 -13.66
CA TYR A 128 -15.95 -7.68 -13.51
C TYR A 128 -17.37 -7.11 -13.38
N ARG A 129 -18.34 -7.67 -14.12
CA ARG A 129 -19.77 -7.35 -14.00
C ARG A 129 -20.45 -7.97 -12.78
N LEU A 130 -19.74 -8.82 -12.04
CA LEU A 130 -20.27 -9.54 -10.88
C LEU A 130 -21.48 -10.43 -11.22
N GLU A 131 -21.50 -11.05 -12.40
CA GLU A 131 -22.61 -11.91 -12.86
C GLU A 131 -22.88 -13.05 -11.86
N GLY A 132 -21.83 -13.68 -11.32
CA GLY A 132 -21.93 -14.71 -10.29
C GLY A 132 -22.35 -14.20 -8.90
N HIS A 133 -22.52 -12.89 -8.75
CA HIS A 133 -22.86 -12.21 -7.51
C HIS A 133 -24.07 -11.26 -7.71
N GLY A 134 -25.03 -11.68 -8.55
CA GLY A 134 -26.27 -10.94 -8.78
C GLY A 134 -26.06 -9.58 -9.44
N ASP A 135 -25.12 -9.49 -10.39
CA ASP A 135 -24.76 -8.27 -11.12
C ASP A 135 -24.37 -7.09 -10.20
N GLY A 136 -23.79 -7.43 -9.04
CA GLY A 136 -23.39 -6.47 -8.03
C GLY A 136 -24.54 -5.88 -7.22
N GLN A 137 -25.75 -6.42 -7.30
CA GLN A 137 -26.88 -5.98 -6.49
C GLN A 137 -26.84 -6.61 -5.09
N GLN A 138 -27.37 -5.89 -4.10
CA GLN A 138 -27.54 -6.37 -2.72
C GLN A 138 -26.28 -6.98 -2.05
N LEU A 139 -25.09 -6.51 -2.46
CA LEU A 139 -23.83 -6.92 -1.85
C LEU A 139 -23.75 -6.58 -0.36
N CYS A 140 -22.84 -7.26 0.34
CA CYS A 140 -22.52 -6.99 1.73
C CYS A 140 -21.17 -6.27 1.84
N PHE A 141 -21.19 -5.06 2.40
CA PHE A 141 -19.99 -4.26 2.66
C PHE A 141 -19.71 -4.19 4.16
N ALA A 142 -18.47 -4.42 4.54
CA ALA A 142 -17.98 -4.30 5.90
C ALA A 142 -17.21 -2.99 6.06
N ILE A 143 -17.55 -2.18 7.07
CA ILE A 143 -16.81 -0.95 7.40
C ILE A 143 -16.11 -1.14 8.75
N MET A 144 -14.79 -1.04 8.71
CA MET A 144 -13.93 -0.98 9.89
C MET A 144 -13.66 0.49 10.20
N TRP A 145 -14.33 1.04 11.22
CA TRP A 145 -14.28 2.47 11.57
C TRP A 145 -12.96 2.91 12.21
N ASP A 146 -12.34 2.01 12.95
CA ASP A 146 -11.06 2.17 13.62
C ASP A 146 -10.43 0.78 13.69
N ASN A 147 -9.15 0.67 13.38
CA ASN A 147 -8.44 -0.61 13.43
C ASN A 147 -7.81 -0.89 14.81
N GLY A 148 -7.98 0.04 15.77
CA GLY A 148 -7.41 -0.05 17.11
C GLY A 148 -5.91 0.29 17.20
N VAL A 149 -5.29 0.67 16.08
CA VAL A 149 -3.85 0.99 15.98
C VAL A 149 -3.64 2.44 15.54
N VAL A 150 -4.32 2.86 14.47
CA VAL A 150 -4.26 4.22 13.92
C VAL A 150 -5.67 4.76 13.79
N LYS A 151 -6.01 5.74 14.63
CA LYS A 151 -7.32 6.35 14.66
C LYS A 151 -7.53 7.28 13.45
N PRO A 152 -8.59 7.09 12.65
CA PRO A 152 -8.87 8.00 11.54
C PRO A 152 -9.20 9.41 12.01
N HIS A 153 -8.68 10.43 11.31
CA HIS A 153 -9.05 11.81 11.56
C HIS A 153 -10.54 12.08 11.25
N PRO A 154 -11.17 13.10 11.86
CA PRO A 154 -12.58 13.41 11.64
C PRO A 154 -13.01 13.52 10.16
N PRO A 155 -12.21 14.10 9.24
CA PRO A 155 -12.57 14.13 7.82
C PRO A 155 -12.65 12.74 7.17
N LEU A 156 -11.76 11.81 7.53
CA LEU A 156 -11.75 10.44 7.02
C LEU A 156 -12.95 9.66 7.55
N HIS A 157 -13.22 9.77 8.86
CA HIS A 157 -14.39 9.15 9.48
C HIS A 157 -15.71 9.66 8.84
N ARG A 158 -15.77 10.96 8.53
CA ARG A 158 -16.90 11.55 7.78
C ARG A 158 -17.02 10.97 6.38
N ALA A 159 -15.91 10.83 5.65
CA ALA A 159 -15.90 10.24 4.31
C ALA A 159 -16.40 8.78 4.32
N MET A 160 -15.97 7.98 5.28
CA MET A 160 -16.46 6.61 5.48
C MET A 160 -17.98 6.58 5.74
N GLY A 161 -18.49 7.54 6.53
CA GLY A 161 -19.94 7.71 6.74
C GLY A 161 -20.71 8.11 5.46
N ILE A 162 -20.10 8.89 4.57
CA ILE A 162 -20.69 9.20 3.25
C ILE A 162 -20.78 7.93 2.41
N VAL A 163 -19.72 7.12 2.39
CA VAL A 163 -19.70 5.84 1.65
C VAL A 163 -20.75 4.87 2.21
N LYS A 164 -20.86 4.70 3.53
CA LYS A 164 -21.91 3.87 4.16
C LYS A 164 -23.29 4.22 3.65
N ARG A 165 -23.67 5.50 3.76
CA ARG A 165 -24.99 5.98 3.33
C ARG A 165 -25.22 5.78 1.83
N ALA A 166 -24.20 6.00 1.00
CA ALA A 166 -24.32 5.80 -0.44
C ALA A 166 -24.55 4.32 -0.79
N LEU A 167 -23.86 3.39 -0.10
CA LEU A 167 -24.04 1.95 -0.28
C LEU A 167 -25.43 1.48 0.18
N GLU A 168 -25.89 1.94 1.35
CA GLU A 168 -27.24 1.64 1.86
C GLU A 168 -28.33 2.18 0.93
N ALA A 169 -28.17 3.41 0.43
CA ALA A 169 -29.10 4.01 -0.53
C ALA A 169 -29.13 3.26 -1.88
N ALA A 170 -28.03 2.61 -2.27
CA ALA A 170 -27.97 1.74 -3.44
C ALA A 170 -28.57 0.33 -3.19
N GLY A 171 -29.13 0.06 -2.00
CA GLY A 171 -29.75 -1.20 -1.65
C GLY A 171 -28.78 -2.30 -1.19
N HIS A 172 -27.55 -1.93 -0.83
CA HIS A 172 -26.58 -2.87 -0.27
C HIS A 172 -26.71 -3.00 1.24
N ARG A 173 -26.28 -4.15 1.77
CA ARG A 173 -26.14 -4.36 3.21
C ARG A 173 -24.79 -3.81 3.66
N VAL A 174 -24.78 -2.93 4.65
CA VAL A 174 -23.54 -2.44 5.27
C VAL A 174 -23.49 -2.91 6.72
N ILE A 175 -22.40 -3.55 7.11
CA ILE A 175 -22.14 -4.03 8.47
C ILE A 175 -20.93 -3.31 9.05
N ASP A 176 -20.97 -3.07 10.35
CA ASP A 176 -19.78 -2.61 11.07
C ASP A 176 -18.88 -3.82 11.33
N TRP A 177 -17.59 -3.67 11.05
CA TRP A 177 -16.59 -4.74 11.18
C TRP A 177 -15.65 -4.46 12.34
N GLU A 178 -15.60 -5.42 13.26
CA GLU A 178 -14.71 -5.36 14.40
C GLU A 178 -13.29 -5.85 14.01
N PRO A 179 -12.24 -5.04 14.21
CA PRO A 179 -10.88 -5.44 13.87
C PRO A 179 -10.42 -6.61 14.74
N HIS A 180 -10.10 -7.74 14.12
CA HIS A 180 -9.54 -8.89 14.84
C HIS A 180 -8.02 -8.80 14.91
N ARG A 181 -7.46 -8.76 16.14
CA ARG A 181 -6.00 -8.84 16.43
C ARG A 181 -5.11 -7.95 15.54
N HIS A 182 -5.61 -6.78 15.14
CA HIS A 182 -4.93 -5.92 14.17
C HIS A 182 -3.55 -5.44 14.62
N LEU A 183 -3.40 -5.13 15.92
CA LEU A 183 -2.11 -4.76 16.50
C LEU A 183 -1.08 -5.88 16.35
N GLU A 184 -1.50 -7.14 16.53
CA GLU A 184 -0.60 -8.29 16.40
C GLU A 184 -0.24 -8.57 14.93
N ILE A 185 -1.22 -8.47 14.03
CA ILE A 185 -0.96 -8.56 12.58
C ILE A 185 0.07 -7.50 12.18
N TYR A 186 -0.10 -6.27 12.66
CA TYR A 186 0.84 -5.17 12.39
C TYR A 186 2.23 -5.47 12.96
N LYS A 187 2.34 -5.92 14.22
CA LYS A 187 3.62 -6.32 14.83
C LYS A 187 4.32 -7.42 14.05
N ASN A 188 3.58 -8.46 13.63
CA ASN A 188 4.15 -9.56 12.85
C ASN A 188 4.65 -9.07 11.48
N ALA A 189 3.93 -8.15 10.83
CA ALA A 189 4.38 -7.56 9.58
C ALA A 189 5.68 -6.75 9.74
N GLU A 190 5.78 -5.94 10.79
CA GLU A 190 7.01 -5.20 11.10
C GLU A 190 8.20 -6.14 11.39
N ILE A 191 7.98 -7.23 12.12
CA ILE A 191 9.02 -8.26 12.36
C ILE A 191 9.48 -8.88 11.04
N ILE A 192 8.55 -9.21 10.14
CA ILE A 192 8.89 -9.76 8.82
C ILE A 192 9.71 -8.76 8.00
N PHE A 193 9.33 -7.49 7.97
CA PHE A 193 10.07 -6.46 7.25
C PHE A 193 11.46 -6.19 7.84
N ALA A 194 11.65 -6.44 9.13
CA ALA A 194 12.91 -6.25 9.83
C ALA A 194 13.69 -7.57 10.02
N ALA A 195 13.28 -8.66 9.39
CA ALA A 195 13.81 -10.01 9.66
C ALA A 195 15.31 -10.16 9.35
N ASP A 196 15.84 -9.38 8.41
CA ASP A 196 17.26 -9.32 8.05
C ASP A 196 18.08 -8.39 8.98
N GLY A 197 17.46 -7.77 9.98
CA GLY A 197 18.08 -6.78 10.86
C GLY A 197 18.52 -5.51 10.14
N GLY A 198 17.92 -5.21 8.99
CA GLY A 198 18.25 -4.08 8.12
C GLY A 198 19.57 -4.25 7.35
N HIS A 199 20.00 -5.49 7.14
CA HIS A 199 21.18 -5.83 6.35
C HIS A 199 21.09 -5.28 4.92
N ASP A 200 20.03 -5.62 4.20
CA ASP A 200 19.85 -5.27 2.79
C ASP A 200 19.74 -3.75 2.62
N PHE A 201 19.06 -3.08 3.55
CA PHE A 201 19.00 -1.61 3.56
C PHE A 201 20.39 -0.99 3.75
N ARG A 202 21.22 -1.53 4.65
CA ARG A 202 22.58 -1.02 4.86
C ARG A 202 23.45 -1.23 3.64
N GLU A 203 23.42 -2.42 3.04
CA GLU A 203 24.17 -2.75 1.84
C GLU A 203 23.79 -1.84 0.65
N GLN A 204 22.49 -1.67 0.40
CA GLN A 204 21.99 -0.82 -0.69
C GLN A 204 22.20 0.68 -0.45
N CYS A 205 22.37 1.08 0.81
CA CYS A 205 22.65 2.46 1.20
C CYS A 205 24.13 2.68 1.54
N GLU A 206 25.04 1.76 1.19
CA GLU A 206 26.48 1.96 1.37
C GLU A 206 26.93 3.19 0.57
N GLY A 207 27.14 4.30 1.28
CA GLY A 207 27.43 5.60 0.70
C GLY A 207 27.69 6.66 1.77
N SER A 208 28.11 7.84 1.33
CA SER A 208 28.39 8.99 2.23
C SER A 208 27.16 9.83 2.56
N GLU A 209 26.01 9.51 1.97
CA GLU A 209 24.78 10.28 2.15
C GLU A 209 24.14 9.98 3.51
N PRO A 210 23.79 11.02 4.31
CA PRO A 210 23.16 10.81 5.60
C PRO A 210 21.72 10.30 5.44
N LEU A 211 21.24 9.50 6.41
CA LEU A 211 19.84 9.11 6.47
C LEU A 211 18.94 10.36 6.53
N ILE A 212 17.91 10.41 5.68
CA ILE A 212 16.91 11.48 5.73
C ILE A 212 16.24 11.45 7.11
N GLN A 213 16.31 12.56 7.87
CA GLN A 213 15.90 12.58 9.28
C GLN A 213 14.49 12.06 9.53
N THR A 214 13.54 12.32 8.63
CA THR A 214 12.19 11.79 8.77
C THR A 214 12.16 10.27 8.70
N MET A 215 13.04 9.64 7.92
CA MET A 215 13.19 8.18 7.82
C MET A 215 13.85 7.54 9.05
N SER A 216 14.38 8.34 9.97
CA SER A 216 15.04 7.83 11.16
C SER A 216 14.01 7.37 12.20
N PRO A 217 14.06 6.10 12.63
CA PRO A 217 13.24 5.61 13.74
C PRO A 217 13.81 6.05 15.09
N ILE A 218 14.62 7.11 15.18
CA ILE A 218 15.24 7.57 16.44
C ILE A 218 15.21 9.10 16.55
N THR A 219 15.21 9.83 15.42
CA THR A 219 15.42 11.28 15.40
C THR A 219 14.21 12.08 14.91
N ASP A 220 12.98 11.64 15.17
CA ASP A 220 11.78 12.46 14.90
C ASP A 220 11.79 13.66 15.87
N SER A 221 12.44 14.75 15.46
CA SER A 221 12.71 15.95 16.24
C SER A 221 11.48 16.87 16.42
N ARG A 222 10.28 16.29 16.46
CA ARG A 222 9.08 17.04 16.84
C ARG A 222 9.20 17.47 18.29
N GLU A 223 8.87 18.73 18.62
CA GLU A 223 8.81 19.27 19.99
C GLU A 223 7.95 18.43 20.96
N LYS A 224 7.10 17.55 20.40
CA LYS A 224 6.44 16.47 21.12
C LYS A 224 6.83 15.16 20.44
N ALA A 225 7.94 14.57 20.90
CA ALA A 225 8.25 13.19 20.60
C ALA A 225 7.08 12.33 21.10
N LEU A 226 6.67 11.33 20.31
CA LEU A 226 6.13 10.13 20.94
C LEU A 226 7.28 9.55 21.76
N ASP A 227 7.04 9.18 23.02
CA ASP A 227 8.09 8.77 23.97
C ASP A 227 9.02 7.67 23.41
N GLU A 228 8.53 6.90 22.43
CA GLU A 228 9.34 6.15 21.47
C GLU A 228 8.69 6.14 20.06
N PRO A 229 9.46 5.95 18.99
CA PRO A 229 8.93 5.66 17.66
C PRO A 229 8.02 4.43 17.71
N LEU A 230 6.83 4.53 17.12
CA LEU A 230 5.80 3.49 17.18
C LEU A 230 6.34 2.11 16.80
N SER A 231 7.19 2.01 15.77
CA SER A 231 7.84 0.75 15.39
C SER A 231 8.72 0.18 16.50
N LYS A 232 9.54 1.00 17.16
CA LYS A 232 10.40 0.57 18.27
C LYS A 232 9.60 0.16 19.51
N ALA A 233 8.56 0.92 19.85
CA ALA A 233 7.64 0.60 20.94
C ALA A 233 6.86 -0.71 20.69
N LEU A 234 6.64 -1.07 19.43
CA LEU A 234 5.86 -2.26 19.04
C LEU A 234 6.71 -3.51 18.86
N VAL A 235 7.91 -3.39 18.30
CA VAL A 235 8.80 -4.50 17.96
C VAL A 235 9.77 -4.85 19.11
N GLY A 236 10.07 -3.89 19.99
CA GLY A 236 11.01 -4.07 21.11
C GLY A 236 12.47 -4.17 20.67
N THR A 237 13.36 -4.60 21.57
CA THR A 237 14.78 -4.84 21.23
C THR A 237 14.88 -5.99 20.22
N PRO A 238 15.64 -5.86 19.11
CA PRO A 238 15.81 -6.96 18.15
C PRO A 238 16.38 -8.22 18.83
N TYR A 239 15.79 -9.38 18.55
CA TYR A 239 16.34 -10.68 18.94
C TYR A 239 15.98 -11.73 17.88
N HIS A 240 16.87 -12.68 17.67
CA HIS A 240 16.70 -13.73 16.69
C HIS A 240 15.73 -14.78 17.26
N ARG A 241 14.62 -15.07 16.56
CA ARG A 241 13.79 -16.25 16.84
C ARG A 241 14.00 -17.28 15.74
N THR A 242 14.26 -18.51 16.14
CA THR A 242 14.22 -19.67 15.25
C THR A 242 12.77 -20.02 14.91
N ALA A 243 12.54 -20.67 13.76
CA ALA A 243 11.19 -21.08 13.33
C ALA A 243 10.47 -21.97 14.39
N TYR A 244 11.22 -22.66 15.24
CA TYR A 244 10.71 -23.49 16.34
C TYR A 244 10.13 -22.67 17.51
N GLU A 245 10.59 -21.44 17.72
CA GLU A 245 10.16 -20.57 18.83
C GLU A 245 8.91 -19.73 18.49
N VAL A 246 8.39 -19.87 17.26
CA VAL A 246 7.20 -19.15 16.77
C VAL A 246 5.98 -20.07 16.68
N SER A 247 6.15 -21.39 16.83
CA SER A 247 5.04 -22.33 16.81
C SER A 247 4.37 -22.41 18.20
N PRO A 248 3.05 -22.18 18.32
CA PRO A 248 2.36 -22.41 19.59
C PRO A 248 2.29 -23.92 19.87
N SER A 249 2.63 -24.31 21.10
CA SER A 249 2.32 -25.62 21.68
C SER A 249 0.82 -25.78 21.90
#